data_AF-A0A3B9PVH6-F1
#
_entry.id   AF-A0A3B9PVH6-F1
#
_cell.length_a   1.000
_cell.length_b   1.000
_cell.length_c   1.000
_cell.angle_alpha   90.00
_cell.angle_beta   90.00
_cell.angle_gamma   90.00
#
_symmetry.space_group_name_H-M   'P 1'
#
loop_
_entity.id
_entity.type
_entity.pdbx_description
1 polymer ?
#
loop_
_entity_poly.entity_id
_entity_poly.type
_entity_poly.pdbx_seq_one_letter_code
_entity_poly.pdbx_strand_id
1 'polypeptide(L)'
;KAYTGKWKIFSMYRAYHGATYGAANLTGEPRRFINEPGIPGFIKFDGPYPYRAPKACKFEKEEDITEFYLELLENQILYEGPQHIAAIFMETVVGSNGVLIPPKGYLEGVRALCDKYDICMVCDEVMAGFGRTGKWFAFQNWDVKPDLVTFAKGVTCGYVPLGGVIASKKIADFFDDNKMFCGLTYSAHPMGCAAAIAAIDAYKEDKVFENVLKVGKVLGEGLEALKAKHPCVGDVRYIGLFSIVEFVKDKETREPLVPFGKDPEGIMPKILGMLRAEGFYTYAHENMIHVSPPLIITEQELKEALQMLDKVMDSIDNMIK
;
A
#
# COMPACT_ATOMS: atom_id res chain seq x y z
N LYS A 1 -15.53 -13.64 -12.63
CA LYS A 1 -16.08 -14.71 -13.50
C LYS A 1 -17.32 -15.40 -12.93
N ALA A 2 -17.26 -16.12 -11.81
CA ALA A 2 -18.45 -16.83 -11.29
C ALA A 2 -19.63 -15.88 -11.00
N TYR A 3 -19.35 -14.76 -10.32
CA TYR A 3 -20.35 -13.73 -10.00
C TYR A 3 -20.63 -12.78 -11.18
N THR A 4 -19.59 -12.18 -11.77
CA THR A 4 -19.75 -11.14 -12.80
C THR A 4 -19.93 -11.64 -14.23
N GLY A 5 -19.61 -12.90 -14.55
CA GLY A 5 -19.44 -13.39 -15.93
C GLY A 5 -18.17 -12.88 -16.65
N LYS A 6 -17.53 -11.82 -16.14
CA LYS A 6 -16.36 -11.14 -16.71
C LYS A 6 -15.04 -11.78 -16.22
N TRP A 7 -13.89 -11.47 -16.85
CA TRP A 7 -12.62 -12.15 -16.54
C TRP A 7 -11.38 -11.26 -16.42
N LYS A 8 -11.34 -10.08 -17.03
CA LYS A 8 -10.18 -9.18 -16.88
C LYS A 8 -10.13 -8.59 -15.48
N ILE A 9 -8.94 -8.44 -14.92
CA ILE A 9 -8.73 -7.82 -13.61
C ILE A 9 -7.68 -6.73 -13.76
N PHE A 10 -8.05 -5.52 -13.36
CA PHE A 10 -7.18 -4.36 -13.36
C PHE A 10 -6.46 -4.27 -12.01
N SER A 11 -5.18 -3.89 -12.04
CA SER A 11 -4.36 -3.66 -10.84
C SER A 11 -3.32 -2.60 -11.13
N MET A 12 -2.85 -1.88 -10.11
CA MET A 12 -1.94 -0.76 -10.34
C MET A 12 -0.51 -1.23 -10.63
N TYR A 13 0.21 -0.52 -11.49
CA TYR A 13 1.67 -0.52 -11.41
C TYR A 13 2.10 -0.12 -9.99
N ARG A 14 3.22 -0.68 -9.51
CA ARG A 14 3.70 -0.57 -8.12
C ARG A 14 2.84 -1.27 -7.06
N ALA A 15 1.73 -1.93 -7.41
CA ALA A 15 0.99 -2.72 -6.41
C ALA A 15 1.74 -4.01 -6.04
N TYR A 16 1.50 -4.52 -4.83
CA TYR A 16 1.93 -5.86 -4.41
C TYR A 16 0.78 -6.62 -3.75
N HIS A 17 0.34 -7.69 -4.43
CA HIS A 17 -0.82 -8.48 -4.03
C HIS A 17 -0.46 -9.92 -3.61
N GLY A 18 0.82 -10.25 -3.57
CA GLY A 18 1.34 -11.54 -3.17
C GLY A 18 2.10 -12.28 -4.27
N ALA A 19 2.54 -13.50 -3.94
CA ALA A 19 3.50 -14.26 -4.74
C ALA A 19 2.99 -15.64 -5.22
N THR A 20 1.71 -15.95 -5.03
CA THR A 20 1.10 -17.10 -5.73
C THR A 20 0.99 -16.79 -7.21
N TYR A 21 0.85 -17.79 -8.09
CA TYR A 21 0.78 -17.54 -9.53
C TYR A 21 -0.31 -16.51 -9.92
N GLY A 22 -1.51 -16.60 -9.33
CA GLY A 22 -2.57 -15.59 -9.55
C GLY A 22 -2.27 -14.22 -8.94
N ALA A 23 -1.76 -14.17 -7.70
CA ALA A 23 -1.45 -12.92 -7.02
C ALA A 23 -0.24 -12.18 -7.63
N ALA A 24 0.75 -12.93 -8.12
CA ALA A 24 1.90 -12.39 -8.83
C ALA A 24 1.45 -11.71 -10.14
N ASN A 25 0.39 -12.21 -10.78
CA ASN A 25 -0.21 -11.55 -11.93
C ASN A 25 -0.95 -10.25 -11.58
N LEU A 26 -1.41 -10.06 -10.34
CA LEU A 26 -1.93 -8.77 -9.86
C LEU A 26 -0.82 -7.79 -9.48
N THR A 27 0.27 -8.30 -8.90
CA THR A 27 1.45 -7.50 -8.52
C THR A 27 1.99 -6.69 -9.71
N GLY A 28 2.31 -5.42 -9.50
CA GLY A 28 2.68 -4.43 -10.51
C GLY A 28 4.13 -3.94 -10.42
N GLU A 29 5.01 -4.71 -9.77
CA GLU A 29 6.43 -4.38 -9.54
C GLU A 29 7.36 -5.57 -9.88
N PRO A 30 8.70 -5.38 -9.93
CA PRO A 30 9.66 -6.34 -10.49
C PRO A 30 9.58 -7.79 -10.00
N ARG A 31 9.13 -8.07 -8.77
CA ARG A 31 8.94 -9.46 -8.28
C ARG A 31 7.93 -10.26 -9.12
N ARG A 32 7.08 -9.60 -9.92
CA ARG A 32 6.19 -10.28 -10.87
C ARG A 32 6.92 -10.89 -12.07
N PHE A 33 8.07 -10.32 -12.50
CA PHE A 33 8.71 -10.67 -13.78
C PHE A 33 9.17 -12.13 -13.87
N ILE A 34 9.57 -12.73 -12.75
CA ILE A 34 9.95 -14.15 -12.72
C ILE A 34 8.76 -15.11 -12.97
N ASN A 35 7.53 -14.59 -12.92
CA ASN A 35 6.30 -15.36 -13.17
C ASN A 35 5.78 -15.14 -14.61
N GLU A 36 6.51 -14.41 -15.46
CA GLU A 36 6.12 -14.17 -16.85
C GLU A 36 6.62 -15.29 -17.80
N PRO A 37 5.85 -15.65 -18.84
CA PRO A 37 4.53 -15.12 -19.19
C PRO A 37 3.43 -15.50 -18.18
N GLY A 38 2.59 -14.50 -17.86
CA GLY A 38 1.53 -14.60 -16.87
C GLY A 38 0.20 -15.13 -17.41
N ILE A 39 -0.85 -15.02 -16.60
CA ILE A 39 -2.23 -15.36 -16.98
C ILE A 39 -2.81 -14.21 -17.84
N PRO A 40 -3.39 -14.49 -19.01
CA PRO A 40 -4.06 -13.45 -19.81
C PRO A 40 -5.21 -12.77 -19.06
N GLY A 41 -5.38 -11.47 -19.28
CA GLY A 41 -6.49 -10.69 -18.71
C GLY A 41 -6.15 -9.96 -17.40
N PHE A 42 -4.94 -10.06 -16.89
CA PHE A 42 -4.46 -9.20 -15.80
C PHE A 42 -3.84 -7.94 -16.39
N ILE A 43 -4.58 -6.84 -16.30
CA ILE A 43 -4.22 -5.55 -16.90
C ILE A 43 -3.62 -4.64 -15.82
N LYS A 44 -2.58 -3.89 -16.19
CA LYS A 44 -1.93 -2.92 -15.31
C LYS A 44 -2.33 -1.51 -15.71
N PHE A 45 -2.65 -0.68 -14.72
CA PHE A 45 -2.96 0.73 -14.91
C PHE A 45 -2.05 1.61 -14.04
N ASP A 46 -1.85 2.84 -14.44
CA ASP A 46 -1.09 3.82 -13.65
C ASP A 46 -1.95 4.40 -12.53
N GLY A 47 -1.47 4.27 -11.29
CA GLY A 47 -2.09 4.86 -10.11
C GLY A 47 -1.42 6.18 -9.68
N PRO A 48 -2.05 6.96 -8.78
CA PRO A 48 -1.54 8.23 -8.33
C PRO A 48 -0.15 8.14 -7.70
N TYR A 49 0.84 8.77 -8.35
CA TYR A 49 2.16 8.99 -7.78
C TYR A 49 2.75 10.32 -8.28
N PRO A 50 2.20 11.46 -7.84
CA PRO A 50 2.53 12.79 -8.39
C PRO A 50 4.02 13.14 -8.27
N TYR A 51 4.71 12.67 -7.22
CA TYR A 51 6.14 12.91 -7.04
C TYR A 51 7.01 12.34 -8.17
N ARG A 52 6.56 11.21 -8.76
CA ARG A 52 7.22 10.49 -9.86
C ARG A 52 6.47 10.57 -11.19
N ALA A 53 5.46 11.43 -11.29
CA ALA A 53 4.73 11.66 -12.54
C ALA A 53 5.67 12.21 -13.64
N PRO A 54 5.36 11.99 -14.93
CA PRO A 54 6.12 12.58 -16.03
C PRO A 54 6.31 14.09 -15.85
N LYS A 55 7.50 14.62 -16.17
CA LYS A 55 7.84 16.06 -15.98
C LYS A 55 6.90 17.03 -16.73
N ALA A 56 6.24 16.53 -17.77
CA ALA A 56 5.24 17.25 -18.55
C ALA A 56 3.91 17.43 -17.81
N CYS A 57 3.58 16.54 -16.87
CA CYS A 57 2.42 16.70 -15.99
C CYS A 57 2.68 17.88 -15.04
N LYS A 58 1.74 18.84 -15.04
CA LYS A 58 1.73 19.98 -14.12
C LYS A 58 0.44 19.90 -13.32
N PHE A 59 0.56 19.63 -12.03
CA PHE A 59 -0.55 19.62 -11.10
C PHE A 59 -0.44 20.88 -10.24
N GLU A 60 -1.40 21.77 -10.34
CA GLU A 60 -1.44 23.02 -9.56
C GLU A 60 -2.08 22.78 -8.19
N LYS A 61 -3.05 21.87 -8.13
CA LYS A 61 -3.77 21.45 -6.93
C LYS A 61 -3.96 19.94 -6.91
N GLU A 62 -4.32 19.41 -5.74
CA GLU A 62 -4.51 17.97 -5.54
C GLU A 62 -5.62 17.40 -6.43
N GLU A 63 -6.66 18.19 -6.70
CA GLU A 63 -7.77 17.80 -7.58
C GLU A 63 -7.32 17.49 -9.01
N ASP A 64 -6.29 18.17 -9.53
CA ASP A 64 -5.76 17.92 -10.88
C ASP A 64 -5.12 16.53 -10.97
N ILE A 65 -4.52 16.07 -9.87
CA ILE A 65 -3.93 14.73 -9.75
C ILE A 65 -5.06 13.71 -9.83
N THR A 66 -6.11 13.90 -9.02
CA THR A 66 -7.27 13.02 -8.99
C THR A 66 -7.93 12.92 -10.37
N GLU A 67 -8.22 14.06 -11.00
CA GLU A 67 -8.84 14.11 -12.34
C GLU A 67 -7.99 13.38 -13.38
N PHE A 68 -6.69 13.69 -13.45
CA PHE A 68 -5.78 13.07 -14.41
C PHE A 68 -5.74 11.54 -14.30
N TYR A 69 -5.59 11.00 -13.09
CA TYR A 69 -5.49 9.55 -12.90
C TYR A 69 -6.84 8.83 -13.06
N LEU A 70 -7.96 9.49 -12.80
CA LEU A 70 -9.29 8.93 -13.08
C LEU A 70 -9.59 8.88 -14.57
N GLU A 71 -9.27 9.94 -15.31
CA GLU A 71 -9.40 9.96 -16.78
C GLU A 71 -8.53 8.87 -17.43
N LEU A 72 -7.30 8.70 -16.95
CA LEU A 72 -6.38 7.69 -17.46
C LEU A 72 -6.92 6.26 -17.23
N LEU A 73 -7.47 5.99 -16.04
CA LEU A 73 -8.12 4.73 -15.71
C LEU A 73 -9.38 4.50 -16.56
N GLU A 74 -10.24 5.51 -16.69
CA GLU A 74 -11.47 5.41 -17.49
C GLU A 74 -11.18 5.14 -18.97
N ASN A 75 -10.20 5.84 -19.55
CA ASN A 75 -9.74 5.57 -20.91
C ASN A 75 -9.31 4.11 -21.09
N GLN A 76 -8.53 3.57 -20.14
CA GLN A 76 -8.10 2.18 -20.22
C GLN A 76 -9.26 1.17 -20.04
N ILE A 77 -10.22 1.46 -19.17
CA ILE A 77 -11.47 0.68 -19.04
C ILE A 77 -12.19 0.61 -20.40
N LEU A 78 -12.30 1.74 -21.10
CA LEU A 78 -12.95 1.82 -22.42
C LEU A 78 -12.17 1.03 -23.48
N TYR A 79 -10.83 1.13 -23.51
CA TYR A 79 -9.99 0.42 -24.48
C TYR A 79 -10.03 -1.10 -24.29
N GLU A 80 -10.10 -1.57 -23.05
CA GLU A 80 -10.16 -3.00 -22.74
C GLU A 80 -11.57 -3.60 -22.87
N GLY A 81 -12.60 -2.75 -23.03
CA GLY A 81 -14.00 -3.15 -23.12
C GLY A 81 -14.58 -3.45 -21.73
N PRO A 82 -15.39 -2.55 -21.13
CA PRO A 82 -15.90 -2.69 -19.76
C PRO A 82 -16.67 -3.99 -19.51
N GLN A 83 -17.35 -4.52 -20.53
CA GLN A 83 -18.07 -5.81 -20.49
C GLN A 83 -17.17 -7.02 -20.26
N HIS A 84 -15.84 -6.87 -20.32
CA HIS A 84 -14.88 -7.94 -20.06
C HIS A 84 -14.17 -7.80 -18.72
N ILE A 85 -14.34 -6.67 -18.01
CA ILE A 85 -13.61 -6.33 -16.77
C ILE A 85 -14.41 -6.77 -15.55
N ALA A 86 -13.87 -7.75 -14.82
CA ALA A 86 -14.50 -8.26 -13.61
C ALA A 86 -14.24 -7.38 -12.39
N ALA A 87 -13.03 -6.86 -12.26
CA ALA A 87 -12.64 -6.12 -11.05
C ALA A 87 -11.53 -5.11 -11.30
N ILE A 88 -11.54 -4.04 -10.51
CA ILE A 88 -10.38 -3.20 -10.20
C ILE A 88 -9.90 -3.62 -8.81
N PHE A 89 -8.66 -4.13 -8.75
CA PHE A 89 -8.02 -4.67 -7.57
C PHE A 89 -6.88 -3.74 -7.17
N MET A 90 -7.00 -3.09 -6.00
CA MET A 90 -6.05 -2.07 -5.57
C MET A 90 -5.78 -2.16 -4.09
N GLU A 91 -4.53 -1.96 -3.69
CA GLU A 91 -4.24 -1.54 -2.32
C GLU A 91 -4.88 -0.16 -2.13
N THR A 92 -5.61 0.05 -1.02
CA THR A 92 -6.15 1.39 -0.72
C THR A 92 -5.02 2.41 -0.59
N VAL A 93 -3.98 2.05 0.14
CA VAL A 93 -2.70 2.77 0.20
C VAL A 93 -1.64 1.78 -0.25
N VAL A 94 -0.98 2.04 -1.39
CA VAL A 94 0.05 1.13 -1.91
C VAL A 94 1.20 1.06 -0.93
N GLY A 95 1.42 -0.11 -0.34
CA GLY A 95 2.31 -0.23 0.80
C GLY A 95 3.78 -0.33 0.44
N SER A 96 4.22 -1.54 0.11
CA SER A 96 5.64 -1.89 -0.08
C SER A 96 6.39 -0.95 -1.02
N ASN A 97 5.71 -0.44 -2.05
CA ASN A 97 6.31 0.34 -3.15
C ASN A 97 6.23 1.86 -2.95
N GLY A 98 5.96 2.32 -1.74
CA GLY A 98 6.19 3.71 -1.37
C GLY A 98 5.07 4.39 -0.60
N VAL A 99 4.21 3.67 0.11
CA VAL A 99 3.11 4.25 0.91
C VAL A 99 2.38 5.33 0.11
N LEU A 100 1.87 4.93 -1.06
CA LEU A 100 1.21 5.86 -1.99
C LEU A 100 -0.22 6.09 -1.51
N ILE A 101 -0.41 7.24 -0.88
CA ILE A 101 -1.70 7.67 -0.34
C ILE A 101 -2.51 8.24 -1.50
N PRO A 102 -3.74 7.73 -1.75
CA PRO A 102 -4.56 8.24 -2.84
C PRO A 102 -4.95 9.70 -2.54
N PRO A 103 -4.88 10.59 -3.55
CA PRO A 103 -5.32 11.96 -3.38
C PRO A 103 -6.82 12.01 -3.12
N LYS A 104 -7.26 13.10 -2.50
CA LYS A 104 -8.68 13.31 -2.17
C LYS A 104 -9.58 13.12 -3.41
N GLY A 105 -10.66 12.36 -3.26
CA GLY A 105 -11.64 12.08 -4.31
C GLY A 105 -11.25 10.95 -5.26
N TYR A 106 -10.02 10.44 -5.23
CA TYR A 106 -9.57 9.39 -6.14
C TYR A 106 -10.28 8.06 -5.89
N LEU A 107 -10.37 7.60 -4.63
CA LEU A 107 -11.02 6.33 -4.32
C LEU A 107 -12.52 6.38 -4.61
N GLU A 108 -13.16 7.51 -4.30
CA GLU A 108 -14.56 7.79 -4.60
C GLU A 108 -14.80 7.78 -6.12
N GLY A 109 -13.89 8.37 -6.90
CA GLY A 109 -13.91 8.33 -8.35
C GLY A 109 -13.75 6.91 -8.90
N VAL A 110 -12.81 6.11 -8.38
CA VAL A 110 -12.65 4.70 -8.77
C VAL A 110 -13.92 3.91 -8.46
N ARG A 111 -14.54 4.13 -7.30
CA ARG A 111 -15.83 3.53 -6.94
C ARG A 111 -16.93 3.91 -7.93
N ALA A 112 -17.02 5.18 -8.32
CA ALA A 112 -17.99 5.66 -9.29
C ALA A 112 -17.78 5.04 -10.68
N LEU A 113 -16.52 4.88 -11.12
CA LEU A 113 -16.20 4.15 -12.36
C LEU A 113 -16.61 2.68 -12.27
N CYS A 114 -16.34 2.04 -11.13
CA CYS A 114 -16.75 0.66 -10.89
C CYS A 114 -18.27 0.50 -11.00
N ASP A 115 -19.05 1.44 -10.42
CA ASP A 115 -20.51 1.41 -10.48
C ASP A 115 -21.02 1.68 -11.90
N LYS A 116 -20.44 2.65 -12.61
CA LYS A 116 -20.80 3.02 -14.00
C LYS A 116 -20.64 1.86 -14.97
N TYR A 117 -19.60 1.04 -14.80
CA TYR A 117 -19.24 -0.03 -15.73
C TYR A 117 -19.55 -1.44 -15.21
N ASP A 118 -20.22 -1.55 -14.05
CA ASP A 118 -20.54 -2.82 -13.39
C ASP A 118 -19.27 -3.67 -13.12
N ILE A 119 -18.24 -3.04 -12.58
CA ILE A 119 -16.96 -3.64 -12.23
C ILE A 119 -16.90 -3.79 -10.70
N CYS A 120 -16.40 -4.91 -10.19
CA CYS A 120 -16.19 -5.05 -8.74
C CYS A 120 -14.98 -4.22 -8.29
N MET A 121 -15.13 -3.47 -7.20
CA MET A 121 -13.99 -2.85 -6.53
C MET A 121 -13.44 -3.80 -5.45
N VAL A 122 -12.15 -4.09 -5.50
CA VAL A 122 -11.45 -4.87 -4.47
C VAL A 122 -10.41 -4.00 -3.80
N CYS A 123 -10.55 -3.79 -2.50
CA CYS A 123 -9.55 -3.11 -1.68
C CYS A 123 -8.66 -4.14 -0.99
N ASP A 124 -7.37 -4.10 -1.29
CA ASP A 124 -6.36 -4.87 -0.61
C ASP A 124 -5.88 -4.14 0.64
N GLU A 125 -6.33 -4.65 1.78
CA GLU A 125 -6.04 -4.12 3.11
C GLU A 125 -5.04 -4.99 3.86
N VAL A 126 -4.33 -5.88 3.16
CA VAL A 126 -3.36 -6.79 3.78
C VAL A 126 -2.28 -6.03 4.56
N MET A 127 -1.82 -4.87 4.10
CA MET A 127 -0.82 -4.06 4.81
C MET A 127 -1.42 -2.87 5.57
N ALA A 128 -2.44 -2.22 5.00
CA ALA A 128 -3.01 -0.97 5.51
C ALA A 128 -4.20 -1.16 6.47
N GLY A 129 -4.73 -2.39 6.57
CA GLY A 129 -5.81 -2.74 7.49
C GLY A 129 -5.35 -2.92 8.94
N PHE A 130 -6.34 -3.21 9.81
CA PHE A 130 -6.20 -3.43 11.25
C PHE A 130 -5.46 -2.30 11.97
N GLY A 131 -5.88 -1.06 11.73
CA GLY A 131 -5.43 0.08 12.52
C GLY A 131 -4.20 0.79 11.99
N ARG A 132 -3.50 0.26 10.98
CA ARG A 132 -2.26 0.85 10.45
C ARG A 132 -2.41 2.33 10.07
N THR A 133 -3.57 2.70 9.54
CA THR A 133 -3.93 4.08 9.14
C THR A 133 -4.86 4.79 10.15
N GLY A 134 -5.06 4.22 11.35
CA GLY A 134 -5.98 4.74 12.37
C GLY A 134 -7.45 4.33 12.18
N LYS A 135 -7.75 3.46 11.20
CA LYS A 135 -9.06 2.85 10.97
C LYS A 135 -8.93 1.33 10.86
N TRP A 136 -10.04 0.60 10.94
CA TRP A 136 -10.04 -0.86 10.75
C TRP A 136 -9.54 -1.24 9.35
N PHE A 137 -9.95 -0.49 8.34
CA PHE A 137 -9.46 -0.61 6.98
C PHE A 137 -9.17 0.77 6.43
N ALA A 138 -8.11 0.92 5.64
CA ALA A 138 -7.67 2.22 5.17
C ALA A 138 -8.72 2.93 4.31
N PHE A 139 -9.51 2.20 3.51
CA PHE A 139 -10.54 2.81 2.64
C PHE A 139 -11.58 3.62 3.43
N GLN A 140 -11.73 3.35 4.73
CA GLN A 140 -12.64 4.07 5.62
C GLN A 140 -12.20 5.52 5.89
N ASN A 141 -10.97 5.91 5.52
CA ASN A 141 -10.55 7.31 5.57
C ASN A 141 -11.13 8.15 4.42
N TRP A 142 -11.73 7.52 3.41
CA TRP A 142 -12.33 8.16 2.22
C TRP A 142 -13.82 7.80 2.04
N ASP A 143 -14.46 7.22 3.06
CA ASP A 143 -15.89 6.83 3.03
C ASP A 143 -16.31 5.93 1.84
N VAL A 144 -15.37 5.18 1.28
CA VAL A 144 -15.62 4.24 0.16
C VAL A 144 -16.06 2.88 0.67
N LYS A 145 -16.92 2.20 -0.10
CA LYS A 145 -17.35 0.81 0.16
C LYS A 145 -16.94 -0.10 -1.00
N PRO A 146 -15.90 -0.94 -0.82
CA PRO A 146 -15.53 -1.93 -1.84
C PRO A 146 -16.51 -3.12 -1.84
N ASP A 147 -16.49 -3.87 -2.94
CA ASP A 147 -17.27 -5.11 -3.07
C ASP A 147 -16.59 -6.28 -2.36
N LEU A 148 -15.25 -6.30 -2.36
CA LEU A 148 -14.42 -7.28 -1.65
C LEU A 148 -13.27 -6.58 -0.92
N VAL A 149 -12.88 -7.11 0.23
CA VAL A 149 -11.70 -6.65 0.98
C VAL A 149 -10.78 -7.83 1.24
N THR A 150 -9.53 -7.78 0.80
CA THR A 150 -8.52 -8.78 1.19
C THR A 150 -7.78 -8.33 2.43
N PHE A 151 -7.53 -9.26 3.35
CA PHE A 151 -6.91 -8.96 4.63
C PHE A 151 -5.98 -10.09 5.08
N ALA A 152 -4.92 -9.74 5.83
CA ALA A 152 -4.01 -10.67 6.51
C ALA A 152 -3.20 -9.86 7.55
N LYS A 153 -1.92 -10.20 7.77
CA LYS A 153 -0.93 -9.49 8.60
C LYS A 153 -1.47 -9.02 9.95
N GLY A 154 -1.97 -7.77 10.02
CA GLY A 154 -2.49 -7.16 11.23
C GLY A 154 -3.66 -7.92 11.86
N VAL A 155 -4.39 -8.74 11.10
CA VAL A 155 -5.51 -9.53 11.63
C VAL A 155 -5.14 -10.39 12.84
N THR A 156 -3.90 -10.88 12.90
CA THR A 156 -3.38 -11.70 14.02
C THR A 156 -2.13 -11.08 14.63
N CYS A 157 -1.80 -9.82 14.33
CA CYS A 157 -0.51 -9.20 14.68
C CYS A 157 0.72 -10.04 14.24
N GLY A 158 0.58 -10.94 13.27
CA GLY A 158 1.64 -11.87 12.85
C GLY A 158 1.86 -13.09 13.75
N TYR A 159 1.06 -13.31 14.80
CA TYR A 159 1.23 -14.44 15.73
C TYR A 159 0.92 -15.79 15.09
N VAL A 160 -0.11 -15.86 14.25
CA VAL A 160 -0.55 -17.08 13.56
C VAL A 160 -0.93 -16.73 12.12
N PRO A 161 -0.58 -17.55 11.11
CA PRO A 161 -1.01 -17.33 9.74
C PRO A 161 -2.54 -17.31 9.62
N LEU A 162 -3.07 -16.16 9.24
CA LEU A 162 -4.47 -15.99 8.86
C LEU A 162 -4.56 -14.90 7.79
N GLY A 163 -5.36 -15.16 6.79
CA GLY A 163 -5.79 -14.18 5.80
C GLY A 163 -7.17 -14.56 5.29
N GLY A 164 -7.82 -13.64 4.61
CA GLY A 164 -9.16 -13.86 4.11
C GLY A 164 -9.65 -12.79 3.16
N VAL A 165 -10.89 -12.99 2.70
CA VAL A 165 -11.62 -12.07 1.86
C VAL A 165 -12.95 -11.78 2.55
N ILE A 166 -13.24 -10.52 2.82
CA ILE A 166 -14.57 -10.07 3.23
C ILE A 166 -15.34 -9.76 1.95
N ALA A 167 -16.53 -10.34 1.80
CA ALA A 167 -17.40 -10.09 0.67
C ALA A 167 -18.58 -9.21 1.06
N SER A 168 -19.00 -8.33 0.16
CA SER A 168 -20.27 -7.61 0.29
C SER A 168 -21.44 -8.60 0.34
N LYS A 169 -22.54 -8.20 1.00
CA LYS A 169 -23.75 -9.04 1.09
C LYS A 169 -24.24 -9.47 -0.30
N LYS A 170 -24.23 -8.57 -1.28
CA LYS A 170 -24.65 -8.85 -2.66
C LYS A 170 -23.87 -10.01 -3.30
N ILE A 171 -22.56 -10.08 -3.08
CA ILE A 171 -21.72 -11.17 -3.58
C ILE A 171 -21.91 -12.44 -2.75
N ALA A 172 -22.00 -12.31 -1.42
CA ALA A 172 -22.23 -13.46 -0.54
C ALA A 172 -23.54 -14.17 -0.86
N ASP A 173 -24.65 -13.42 -0.98
CA ASP A 173 -25.98 -13.94 -1.29
C ASP A 173 -26.01 -14.72 -2.62
N PHE A 174 -25.22 -14.30 -3.62
CA PHE A 174 -25.11 -15.06 -4.87
C PHE A 174 -24.58 -16.49 -4.63
N PHE A 175 -23.64 -16.66 -3.70
CA PHE A 175 -23.03 -17.96 -3.39
C PHE A 175 -23.84 -18.80 -2.40
N ASP A 176 -24.96 -18.29 -1.85
CA ASP A 176 -25.92 -19.11 -1.11
C ASP A 176 -26.63 -20.10 -2.06
N ASP A 177 -26.94 -19.64 -3.28
CA ASP A 177 -27.62 -20.45 -4.31
C ASP A 177 -26.65 -21.04 -5.36
N ASN A 178 -25.40 -20.56 -5.42
CA ASN A 178 -24.42 -20.97 -6.43
C ASN A 178 -23.17 -21.57 -5.78
N LYS A 179 -22.77 -22.76 -6.23
CA LYS A 179 -21.60 -23.45 -5.66
C LYS A 179 -20.29 -22.69 -5.94
N MET A 180 -19.60 -22.30 -4.87
CA MET A 180 -18.23 -21.78 -4.95
C MET A 180 -17.22 -22.93 -5.06
N PHE A 181 -16.56 -23.07 -6.21
CA PHE A 181 -15.52 -24.08 -6.45
C PHE A 181 -14.15 -23.62 -5.94
N CYS A 182 -14.05 -23.31 -4.65
CA CYS A 182 -12.77 -23.04 -4.00
C CYS A 182 -12.78 -23.53 -2.54
N GLY A 183 -11.60 -23.84 -2.01
CA GLY A 183 -11.43 -24.29 -0.64
C GLY A 183 -9.97 -24.60 -0.32
N LEU A 184 -9.58 -24.34 0.91
CA LEU A 184 -8.25 -24.65 1.45
C LEU A 184 -8.45 -25.51 2.70
N THR A 185 -7.60 -26.52 2.91
CA THR A 185 -7.68 -27.40 4.10
C THR A 185 -7.65 -26.61 5.41
N TYR A 186 -6.89 -25.52 5.46
CA TYR A 186 -6.76 -24.65 6.63
C TYR A 186 -7.67 -23.41 6.58
N SER A 187 -8.67 -23.39 5.70
CA SER A 187 -9.69 -22.34 5.71
C SER A 187 -10.39 -22.31 7.06
N ALA A 188 -10.49 -21.12 7.68
CA ALA A 188 -11.04 -20.93 9.02
C ALA A 188 -10.39 -21.81 10.11
N HIS A 189 -9.06 -21.99 10.06
CA HIS A 189 -8.34 -22.76 11.07
C HIS A 189 -8.57 -22.18 12.49
N PRO A 190 -9.08 -22.97 13.46
CA PRO A 190 -9.52 -22.46 14.76
C PRO A 190 -8.47 -21.64 15.52
N MET A 191 -7.20 -22.06 15.48
CA MET A 191 -6.11 -21.30 16.12
C MET A 191 -5.89 -19.91 15.49
N GLY A 192 -6.03 -19.79 14.16
CA GLY A 192 -5.92 -18.50 13.48
C GLY A 192 -7.11 -17.60 13.85
N CYS A 193 -8.32 -18.14 13.86
CA CYS A 193 -9.52 -17.42 14.26
C CYS A 193 -9.45 -16.95 15.72
N ALA A 194 -9.00 -17.80 16.65
CA ALA A 194 -8.83 -17.45 18.05
C ALA A 194 -7.79 -16.33 18.24
N ALA A 195 -6.64 -16.42 17.55
CA ALA A 195 -5.63 -15.36 17.58
C ALA A 195 -6.17 -14.03 17.00
N ALA A 196 -7.01 -14.08 15.97
CA ALA A 196 -7.62 -12.90 15.39
C ALA A 196 -8.62 -12.22 16.34
N ILE A 197 -9.46 -13.01 17.02
CA ILE A 197 -10.39 -12.49 18.04
C ILE A 197 -9.60 -11.79 19.14
N ALA A 198 -8.57 -12.46 19.69
CA ALA A 198 -7.73 -11.89 20.74
C ALA A 198 -7.01 -10.59 20.29
N ALA A 199 -6.52 -10.53 19.05
CA ALA A 199 -5.91 -9.32 18.50
C ALA A 199 -6.93 -8.18 18.35
N ILE A 200 -8.15 -8.47 17.88
CA ILE A 200 -9.24 -7.50 17.76
C ILE A 200 -9.66 -6.95 19.12
N ASP A 201 -9.74 -7.81 20.14
CA ASP A 201 -10.06 -7.39 21.51
C ASP A 201 -8.96 -6.49 22.07
N ALA A 202 -7.69 -6.87 21.93
CA ALA A 202 -6.56 -6.02 22.33
C ALA A 202 -6.57 -4.66 21.61
N TYR A 203 -6.84 -4.61 20.29
CA TYR A 203 -6.95 -3.34 19.56
C TYR A 203 -8.00 -2.39 20.15
N LYS A 204 -9.12 -2.92 20.63
CA LYS A 204 -10.22 -2.15 21.22
C LYS A 204 -9.92 -1.76 22.67
N GLU A 205 -9.50 -2.71 23.49
CA GLU A 205 -9.25 -2.53 24.92
C GLU A 205 -8.11 -1.53 25.16
N ASP A 206 -7.01 -1.68 24.41
CA ASP A 206 -5.82 -0.83 24.54
C ASP A 206 -5.94 0.49 23.75
N LYS A 207 -7.07 0.73 23.07
CA LYS A 207 -7.30 1.93 22.24
C LYS A 207 -6.16 2.19 21.26
N VAL A 208 -5.75 1.12 20.56
CA VAL A 208 -4.57 1.13 19.72
C VAL A 208 -4.72 2.13 18.58
N PHE A 209 -5.91 2.29 18.03
CA PHE A 209 -6.12 3.17 16.86
C PHE A 209 -6.04 4.64 17.26
N GLU A 210 -6.48 4.98 18.48
CA GLU A 210 -6.28 6.30 19.07
C GLU A 210 -4.79 6.60 19.25
N ASN A 211 -4.00 5.62 19.70
CA ASN A 211 -2.54 5.76 19.76
C ASN A 211 -1.95 5.99 18.36
N VAL A 212 -2.38 5.23 17.35
CA VAL A 212 -1.93 5.38 15.96
C VAL A 212 -2.17 6.80 15.46
N LEU A 213 -3.35 7.38 15.72
CA LEU A 213 -3.66 8.75 15.31
C LEU A 213 -2.83 9.78 16.08
N LYS A 214 -2.67 9.60 17.39
CA LYS A 214 -1.87 10.50 18.24
C LYS A 214 -0.39 10.50 17.86
N VAL A 215 0.22 9.31 17.84
CA VAL A 215 1.66 9.14 17.61
C VAL A 215 1.99 9.28 16.12
N GLY A 216 1.05 8.96 15.22
CA GLY A 216 1.16 9.22 13.80
C GLY A 216 1.34 10.70 13.45
N LYS A 217 0.71 11.61 14.21
CA LYS A 217 0.97 13.05 14.06
C LYS A 217 2.43 13.41 14.36
N VAL A 218 2.99 12.86 15.45
CA VAL A 218 4.40 13.07 15.83
C VAL A 218 5.34 12.48 14.77
N LEU A 219 5.00 11.32 14.21
CA LEU A 219 5.74 10.70 13.12
C LEU A 219 5.76 11.61 11.89
N GLY A 220 4.61 12.13 11.48
CA GLY A 220 4.50 13.06 10.35
C GLY A 220 5.36 14.30 10.54
N GLU A 221 5.22 14.98 11.69
CA GLU A 221 6.02 16.17 12.03
C GLU A 221 7.53 15.89 12.01
N GLY A 222 7.95 14.74 12.56
CA GLY A 222 9.35 14.32 12.56
C GLY A 222 9.89 14.01 11.17
N LEU A 223 9.12 13.35 10.32
CA LEU A 223 9.52 13.05 8.94
C LEU A 223 9.64 14.32 8.09
N GLU A 224 8.74 15.29 8.25
CA GLU A 224 8.84 16.58 7.56
C GLU A 224 10.07 17.38 8.02
N ALA A 225 10.41 17.31 9.32
CA ALA A 225 11.63 17.93 9.84
C ALA A 225 12.89 17.30 9.22
N LEU A 226 12.94 15.97 9.11
CA LEU A 226 14.04 15.26 8.43
C LEU A 226 14.11 15.62 6.94
N LYS A 227 12.97 15.69 6.25
CA LYS A 227 12.89 16.13 4.86
C LYS A 227 13.42 17.55 4.68
N ALA A 228 13.11 18.46 5.59
CA ALA A 228 13.63 19.83 5.55
C ALA A 228 15.15 19.89 5.79
N LYS A 229 15.66 19.09 6.75
CA LYS A 229 17.07 19.07 7.14
C LYS A 229 17.98 18.45 6.08
N HIS A 230 17.60 17.30 5.52
CA HIS A 230 18.51 16.47 4.73
C HIS A 230 18.32 16.64 3.22
N PRO A 231 19.35 17.03 2.43
CA PRO A 231 19.28 17.06 0.98
C PRO A 231 18.99 15.69 0.36
N CYS A 232 19.39 14.58 0.99
CA CYS A 232 19.10 13.25 0.45
C CYS A 232 17.62 12.84 0.53
N VAL A 233 16.79 13.52 1.32
CA VAL A 233 15.37 13.17 1.49
C VAL A 233 14.53 13.95 0.50
N GLY A 234 14.10 13.29 -0.59
CA GLY A 234 13.31 13.91 -1.63
C GLY A 234 11.86 14.12 -1.21
N ASP A 235 11.27 13.07 -0.64
CA ASP A 235 9.89 13.11 -0.17
C ASP A 235 9.64 12.17 1.02
N VAL A 236 8.60 12.48 1.78
CA VAL A 236 8.08 11.64 2.86
C VAL A 236 6.58 11.51 2.68
N ARG A 237 6.02 10.33 2.94
CA ARG A 237 4.57 10.10 2.89
C ARG A 237 4.15 9.35 4.14
N TYR A 238 3.07 9.78 4.76
CA TYR A 238 2.62 9.22 6.03
C TYR A 238 1.10 9.33 6.22
N ILE A 239 0.51 8.29 6.81
CA ILE A 239 -0.87 8.27 7.31
C ILE A 239 -0.96 7.31 8.50
N GLY A 240 -1.40 7.82 9.66
CA GLY A 240 -1.31 7.07 10.92
C GLY A 240 0.14 6.68 11.21
N LEU A 241 0.39 5.39 11.43
CA LEU A 241 1.73 4.83 11.61
C LEU A 241 2.20 4.07 10.36
N PHE A 242 1.72 4.47 9.18
CA PHE A 242 2.20 3.97 7.90
C PHE A 242 2.99 5.06 7.20
N SER A 243 4.29 4.88 7.01
CA SER A 243 5.09 5.91 6.35
C SER A 243 6.32 5.37 5.64
N ILE A 244 6.84 6.22 4.76
CA ILE A 244 8.02 5.99 3.93
C ILE A 244 8.90 7.25 3.93
N VAL A 245 10.20 7.03 3.77
CA VAL A 245 11.16 8.07 3.36
C VAL A 245 11.70 7.68 2.01
N GLU A 246 11.72 8.63 1.07
CA GLU A 246 12.23 8.45 -0.27
C GLU A 246 13.51 9.26 -0.51
N PHE A 247 14.59 8.55 -0.85
CA PHE A 247 15.90 9.15 -1.04
C PHE A 247 16.16 9.57 -2.49
N VAL A 248 16.77 10.72 -2.67
CA VAL A 248 17.19 11.29 -3.96
C VAL A 248 18.65 11.71 -3.89
N LYS A 249 19.30 11.78 -5.05
CA LYS A 249 20.60 12.45 -5.17
C LYS A 249 20.46 13.97 -5.18
N ASP A 250 19.34 14.45 -5.73
CA ASP A 250 19.07 15.87 -5.88
C ASP A 250 17.57 16.15 -5.80
N LYS A 251 17.19 17.16 -5.00
CA LYS A 251 15.78 17.50 -4.71
C LYS A 251 15.08 18.18 -5.89
N GLU A 252 15.80 18.96 -6.69
CA GLU A 252 15.22 19.73 -7.79
C GLU A 252 14.87 18.82 -8.98
N THR A 253 15.83 18.00 -9.38
CA THR A 253 15.70 17.02 -10.45
C THR A 253 14.90 15.79 -10.03
N ARG A 254 14.84 15.54 -8.71
CA ARG A 254 14.28 14.33 -8.08
C ARG A 254 14.98 13.05 -8.52
N GLU A 255 16.24 13.10 -8.95
CA GLU A 255 16.96 11.88 -9.36
C GLU A 255 16.99 10.88 -8.19
N PRO A 256 16.44 9.65 -8.35
CA PRO A 256 16.40 8.69 -7.26
C PRO A 256 17.80 8.26 -6.84
N LEU A 257 18.01 7.99 -5.55
CA LEU A 257 19.31 7.57 -5.02
C LEU A 257 19.83 6.31 -5.72
N VAL A 258 18.94 5.35 -6.00
CA VAL A 258 19.20 4.16 -6.82
C VAL A 258 18.15 4.04 -7.94
N PRO A 259 18.51 3.51 -9.13
CA PRO A 259 17.57 3.28 -10.21
C PRO A 259 16.44 2.30 -9.83
N PHE A 260 15.27 2.46 -10.45
CA PHE A 260 14.16 1.53 -10.24
C PHE A 260 14.52 0.10 -10.68
N GLY A 261 14.28 -0.86 -9.80
CA GLY A 261 14.52 -2.29 -9.96
C GLY A 261 15.99 -2.70 -9.86
N LYS A 262 16.92 -1.78 -9.54
CA LYS A 262 18.37 -2.06 -9.56
C LYS A 262 19.16 -1.22 -8.54
N ASP A 263 20.03 -1.88 -7.78
CA ASP A 263 21.02 -1.23 -6.92
C ASP A 263 22.41 -1.86 -7.15
N PRO A 264 23.10 -1.52 -8.26
CA PRO A 264 24.35 -2.17 -8.64
C PRO A 264 25.51 -1.90 -7.65
N GLU A 265 25.43 -0.80 -6.91
CA GLU A 265 26.48 -0.35 -5.98
C GLU A 265 26.21 -0.77 -4.52
N GLY A 266 25.07 -1.43 -4.29
CA GLY A 266 24.62 -1.87 -2.97
C GLY A 266 24.45 -0.70 -1.99
N ILE A 267 23.99 0.46 -2.46
CA ILE A 267 23.81 1.67 -1.65
C ILE A 267 22.74 1.42 -0.58
N MET A 268 21.59 0.87 -0.95
CA MET A 268 20.49 0.65 0.00
C MET A 268 20.82 -0.43 1.05
N PRO A 269 21.46 -1.56 0.70
CA PRO A 269 22.03 -2.48 1.70
C PRO A 269 23.01 -1.82 2.68
N LYS A 270 23.88 -0.90 2.22
CA LYS A 270 24.79 -0.16 3.10
C LYS A 270 24.02 0.74 4.07
N ILE A 271 23.01 1.47 3.58
CA ILE A 271 22.12 2.31 4.40
C ILE A 271 21.40 1.46 5.46
N LEU A 272 20.83 0.32 5.07
CA LEU A 272 20.21 -0.62 6.01
C LEU A 272 21.21 -1.15 7.05
N GLY A 273 22.47 -1.35 6.66
CA GLY A 273 23.56 -1.72 7.57
C GLY A 273 23.85 -0.64 8.61
N MET A 274 23.92 0.62 8.19
CA MET A 274 24.11 1.77 9.09
C MET A 274 22.93 1.94 10.05
N LEU A 275 21.69 1.87 9.53
CA LEU A 275 20.48 1.91 10.36
C LEU A 275 20.48 0.81 11.41
N ARG A 276 20.81 -0.43 11.02
CA ARG A 276 20.92 -1.56 11.95
C ARG A 276 21.98 -1.34 13.02
N ALA A 277 23.12 -0.74 12.67
CA ALA A 277 24.18 -0.44 13.63
C ALA A 277 23.74 0.60 14.69
N GLU A 278 22.87 1.54 14.31
CA GLU A 278 22.22 2.48 15.25
C GLU A 278 21.00 1.89 15.98
N GLY A 279 20.63 0.63 15.70
CA GLY A 279 19.47 -0.04 16.32
C GLY A 279 18.14 0.17 15.60
N PHE A 280 18.13 0.80 14.43
CA PHE A 280 16.94 1.03 13.62
C PHE A 280 16.70 -0.11 12.62
N TYR A 281 15.69 -0.95 12.88
CA TYR A 281 15.31 -2.05 12.00
C TYR A 281 14.18 -1.64 11.07
N THR A 282 14.44 -1.72 9.76
CA THR A 282 13.46 -1.37 8.73
C THR A 282 13.56 -2.26 7.49
N TYR A 283 12.55 -2.12 6.64
CA TYR A 283 12.48 -2.66 5.30
C TYR A 283 12.75 -1.54 4.28
N ALA A 284 13.64 -1.79 3.32
CA ALA A 284 13.83 -0.94 2.16
C ALA A 284 13.21 -1.55 0.91
N HIS A 285 12.74 -0.70 0.02
CA HIS A 285 12.31 -1.07 -1.32
C HIS A 285 12.70 0.05 -2.29
N GLU A 286 13.44 -0.28 -3.35
CA GLU A 286 14.05 0.71 -4.23
C GLU A 286 14.88 1.73 -3.42
N ASN A 287 14.80 3.01 -3.76
CA ASN A 287 15.42 4.14 -3.05
C ASN A 287 14.64 4.59 -1.80
N MET A 288 13.82 3.73 -1.21
CA MET A 288 12.92 4.09 -0.10
C MET A 288 13.12 3.18 1.10
N ILE A 289 12.86 3.71 2.29
CA ILE A 289 12.78 2.94 3.55
C ILE A 289 11.42 3.16 4.22
N HIS A 290 10.91 2.13 4.87
CA HIS A 290 9.68 2.22 5.66
C HIS A 290 9.96 2.77 7.06
N VAL A 291 9.05 3.59 7.59
CA VAL A 291 9.06 3.98 9.01
C VAL A 291 7.71 3.58 9.63
N SER A 292 7.44 2.27 9.61
CA SER A 292 6.15 1.68 9.99
C SER A 292 6.27 0.86 11.29
N PRO A 293 6.40 1.51 12.47
CA PRO A 293 6.61 0.82 13.74
C PRO A 293 5.41 -0.02 14.19
N PRO A 294 5.55 -0.85 15.24
CA PRO A 294 4.40 -1.44 15.94
C PRO A 294 3.38 -0.37 16.36
N LEU A 295 2.09 -0.70 16.32
CA LEU A 295 1.02 0.28 16.57
C LEU A 295 0.97 0.80 18.03
N ILE A 296 1.63 0.07 18.93
CA ILE A 296 1.76 0.41 20.36
C ILE A 296 2.97 1.29 20.67
N ILE A 297 3.76 1.68 19.66
CA ILE A 297 4.94 2.53 19.89
C ILE A 297 4.53 3.80 20.64
N THR A 298 5.33 4.16 21.63
CA THR A 298 5.13 5.39 22.39
C THR A 298 5.73 6.58 21.66
N GLU A 299 5.27 7.79 22.00
CA GLU A 299 5.85 9.03 21.48
C GLU A 299 7.35 9.16 21.78
N GLN A 300 7.79 8.68 22.95
CA GLN A 300 9.19 8.72 23.34
C GLN A 300 10.05 7.78 22.47
N GLU A 301 9.66 6.51 22.35
CA GLU A 301 10.36 5.53 21.51
C GLU A 301 10.42 5.99 20.05
N LEU A 302 9.34 6.61 19.55
CA LEU A 302 9.32 7.15 18.21
C LEU A 302 10.34 8.29 18.02
N LYS A 303 10.43 9.22 18.98
CA LYS A 303 11.41 10.32 18.92
C LYS A 303 12.84 9.79 18.95
N GLU A 304 13.11 8.79 19.78
CA GLU A 304 14.41 8.12 19.84
C GLU A 304 14.73 7.44 18.48
N ALA A 305 13.76 6.74 17.88
CA ALA A 305 13.94 6.12 16.56
C ALA A 305 14.19 7.16 15.45
N LEU A 306 13.52 8.31 15.49
CA LEU A 306 13.76 9.40 14.52
C LEU A 306 15.16 10.01 14.66
N GLN A 307 15.72 10.06 15.88
CA GLN A 307 17.11 10.49 16.08
C GLN A 307 18.12 9.48 15.51
N MET A 308 17.84 8.17 15.59
CA MET A 308 18.67 7.15 14.93
C MET A 308 18.65 7.33 13.42
N LEU A 309 17.47 7.61 12.86
CA LEU A 309 17.30 7.85 11.43
C LEU A 309 18.04 9.12 10.98
N ASP A 310 17.91 10.21 11.73
CA ASP A 310 18.60 11.50 11.52
C ASP A 310 20.11 11.34 11.34
N LYS A 311 20.75 10.61 12.27
CA LYS A 311 22.20 10.35 12.24
C LYS A 311 22.65 9.61 10.98
N VAL A 312 21.86 8.63 10.53
CA VAL A 312 22.21 7.89 9.31
C VAL A 312 22.00 8.75 8.07
N MET A 313 21.00 9.62 8.06
CA MET A 313 20.78 10.57 6.97
C MET A 313 21.93 11.57 6.81
N ASP A 314 22.58 12.01 7.89
CA ASP A 314 23.81 12.81 7.80
C ASP A 314 24.92 12.07 7.00
N SER A 315 24.97 10.74 7.11
CA SER A 315 25.92 9.91 6.34
C SER A 315 25.51 9.81 4.86
N ILE A 316 24.21 9.69 4.56
CA ILE A 316 23.69 9.65 3.19
C ILE A 316 23.92 10.99 2.49
N ASP A 317 23.73 12.11 3.19
CA ASP A 317 24.00 13.44 2.65
C ASP A 317 25.45 13.61 2.19
N ASN A 318 26.40 12.94 2.86
CA ASN A 318 27.81 12.95 2.45
C ASN A 318 28.09 12.02 1.26
N MET A 319 27.23 11.02 0.99
CA MET A 319 27.37 10.13 -0.18
C MET A 319 26.91 10.77 -1.49
N ILE A 320 26.04 11.78 -1.40
CA ILE A 320 25.45 12.45 -2.58
C ILE A 320 26.08 13.80 -2.91
N LYS A 321 27.04 14.26 -2.09
CA LYS A 321 27.90 15.42 -2.38
C LYS A 321 29.00 15.02 -3.36
#